data_AF-A0A1W9MSJ0-F1
#
_entry.id   AF-A0A1W9MSJ0-F1
#
_cell.length_a   1.000
_cell.length_b   1.000
_cell.length_c   1.000
_cell.angle_alpha   90.00
_cell.angle_beta   90.00
_cell.angle_gamma   90.00
#
_symmetry.space_group_name_H-M   'P 1'
#
loop_
_entity.id
_entity.type
_entity.pdbx_description
1 polymer ?
#
loop_
_entity_poly.entity_id
_entity_poly.type
_entity_poly.pdbx_seq_one_letter_code
_entity_poly.pdbx_strand_id
1 'polypeptide(L)'
;MTGYAAYHLLKSVNHYQVEIMVTLSLAAGGYALGSRLHLSAPIAVVVAGLLIGNHGRRLAMSETTREHLDTFWELVDEILNALLFVLIGLEVLVLTLNQDYLTAGVMAVPAVILARFVSIGLPVSILKRWRTFTPYSVVIMTWGGLRGGISVALALSFPANCCHRELLLTMTYVVVVFSVLVQGLTVKKLLQKTQTGL
;
A
#
# COMPACT_ATOMS: atom_id res chain seq x y z
N MET A 1 -15.41 -6.38 -16.02
CA MET A 1 -15.66 -5.88 -17.40
C MET A 1 -14.39 -5.25 -18.00
N THR A 2 -13.81 -4.21 -17.40
CA THR A 2 -12.59 -3.53 -17.91
C THR A 2 -11.34 -4.43 -17.97
N GLY A 3 -11.06 -5.24 -16.93
CA GLY A 3 -9.91 -6.16 -16.93
C GLY A 3 -9.98 -7.26 -18.01
N TYR A 4 -11.17 -7.72 -18.37
CA TYR A 4 -11.37 -8.72 -19.44
C TYR A 4 -11.16 -8.11 -20.83
N ALA A 5 -11.61 -6.87 -21.04
CA ALA A 5 -11.36 -6.12 -22.28
C ALA A 5 -9.86 -5.82 -22.48
N ALA A 6 -9.14 -5.43 -21.42
CA ALA A 6 -7.69 -5.23 -21.49
C ALA A 6 -6.92 -6.53 -21.76
N TYR A 7 -7.35 -7.65 -21.17
CA TYR A 7 -6.79 -8.98 -21.48
C TYR A 7 -6.96 -9.35 -22.97
N HIS A 8 -8.12 -9.08 -23.56
CA HIS A 8 -8.36 -9.35 -24.98
C HIS A 8 -7.52 -8.46 -25.91
N LEU A 9 -7.25 -7.21 -25.52
CA LEU A 9 -6.35 -6.31 -26.24
C LEU A 9 -4.88 -6.73 -26.12
N LEU A 10 -4.45 -7.17 -24.94
CA LEU A 10 -3.08 -7.68 -24.72
C LEU A 10 -2.79 -8.94 -25.54
N LYS A 11 -3.78 -9.82 -25.72
CA LYS A 11 -3.62 -11.05 -26.53
C LYS A 11 -3.35 -10.77 -28.02
N SER A 12 -3.60 -9.54 -28.49
CA SER A 12 -3.44 -9.15 -29.90
C SER A 12 -2.09 -8.49 -30.22
N VAL A 13 -1.20 -8.27 -29.24
CA VAL A 13 0.00 -7.44 -29.42
C VAL A 13 1.25 -8.09 -28.82
N ASN A 14 2.33 -8.15 -29.60
CA ASN A 14 3.61 -8.79 -29.23
C ASN A 14 4.75 -7.78 -28.93
N HIS A 15 4.43 -6.54 -28.55
CA HIS A 15 5.43 -5.49 -28.26
C HIS A 15 5.28 -4.93 -26.85
N TYR A 16 6.39 -4.96 -26.08
CA TYR A 16 6.42 -4.56 -24.68
C TYR A 16 5.97 -3.11 -24.44
N GLN A 17 6.23 -2.20 -25.37
CA GLN A 17 5.79 -0.80 -25.25
C GLN A 17 4.27 -0.70 -25.25
N VAL A 18 3.60 -1.48 -26.10
CA VAL A 18 2.13 -1.47 -26.18
C VAL A 18 1.54 -2.11 -24.93
N GLU A 19 2.15 -3.20 -24.43
CA GLU A 19 1.71 -3.82 -23.19
C GLU A 19 1.84 -2.86 -21.99
N ILE A 20 2.94 -2.11 -21.89
CA ILE A 20 3.11 -1.05 -20.87
C ILE A 20 2.00 -0.02 -21.01
N MET A 21 1.75 0.50 -22.22
CA MET A 21 0.69 1.48 -22.44
C MET A 21 -0.70 0.95 -22.11
N VAL A 22 -0.98 -0.32 -22.38
CA VAL A 22 -2.26 -0.95 -22.02
C VAL A 22 -2.40 -1.08 -20.51
N THR A 23 -1.34 -1.49 -19.79
CA THR A 23 -1.39 -1.57 -18.32
C THR A 23 -1.57 -0.20 -17.66
N LEU A 24 -0.89 0.85 -18.15
CA LEU A 24 -1.10 2.23 -17.73
C LEU A 24 -2.51 2.73 -18.03
N SER A 25 -3.00 2.48 -19.25
CA SER A 25 -4.35 2.86 -19.67
C SER A 25 -5.41 2.17 -18.84
N LEU A 26 -5.19 0.91 -18.47
CA LEU A 26 -6.06 0.18 -17.56
C LEU A 26 -6.01 0.76 -16.14
N ALA A 27 -4.83 1.12 -15.63
CA ALA A 27 -4.70 1.70 -14.30
C ALA A 27 -5.41 3.07 -14.23
N ALA A 28 -5.04 4.01 -15.10
CA ALA A 28 -5.60 5.36 -15.12
C ALA A 28 -7.07 5.38 -15.61
N GLY A 29 -7.35 4.70 -16.73
CA GLY A 29 -8.68 4.63 -17.31
C GLY A 29 -9.65 3.81 -16.47
N GLY A 30 -9.20 2.70 -15.89
CA GLY A 30 -9.98 1.91 -14.94
C GLY A 30 -10.34 2.69 -13.69
N TYR A 31 -9.40 3.49 -13.17
CA TYR A 31 -9.67 4.38 -12.04
C TYR A 31 -10.74 5.43 -12.40
N ALA A 32 -10.58 6.14 -13.51
CA ALA A 32 -11.51 7.19 -13.94
C ALA A 32 -12.91 6.64 -14.29
N LEU A 33 -13.00 5.44 -14.86
CA LEU A 33 -14.27 4.76 -15.11
C LEU A 33 -14.93 4.32 -13.80
N GLY A 34 -14.15 3.74 -12.89
CA GLY A 34 -14.64 3.31 -11.58
C GLY A 34 -15.22 4.47 -10.77
N SER A 35 -14.56 5.63 -10.79
CA SER A 35 -15.02 6.81 -10.07
C SER A 35 -16.32 7.38 -10.65
N ARG A 36 -16.47 7.43 -11.97
CA ARG A 36 -17.72 7.86 -12.63
C ARG A 36 -18.90 6.95 -12.37
N LEU A 37 -18.65 5.66 -12.18
CA LEU A 37 -19.68 4.66 -11.87
C LEU A 37 -20.00 4.58 -10.37
N HIS A 38 -19.45 5.47 -9.54
CA HIS A 38 -19.59 5.45 -8.08
C HIS A 38 -19.17 4.11 -7.45
N LEU A 39 -18.23 3.40 -8.08
CA LEU A 39 -17.63 2.16 -7.57
C LEU A 39 -16.30 2.49 -6.87
N SER A 40 -15.77 1.54 -6.11
CA SER A 40 -14.42 1.66 -5.54
C SER A 40 -13.37 1.55 -6.65
N ALA A 41 -12.98 2.70 -7.21
CA ALA A 41 -11.97 2.82 -8.25
C ALA A 41 -10.64 2.15 -7.89
N PRO A 42 -10.08 2.31 -6.66
CA PRO A 42 -8.84 1.62 -6.28
C PRO A 42 -8.96 0.10 -6.33
N ILE A 43 -10.05 -0.47 -5.80
CA ILE A 43 -10.25 -1.93 -5.78
C ILE A 43 -10.43 -2.46 -7.21
N ALA A 44 -11.16 -1.73 -8.06
CA ALA A 44 -11.35 -2.11 -9.46
C ALA A 44 -10.00 -2.21 -10.21
N VAL A 45 -9.10 -1.24 -9.98
CA VAL A 45 -7.76 -1.25 -10.56
C VAL A 45 -6.91 -2.40 -10.01
N VAL A 46 -6.96 -2.65 -8.69
CA VAL A 46 -6.25 -3.79 -8.07
C VAL A 46 -6.71 -5.13 -8.64
N VAL A 47 -8.02 -5.34 -8.77
CA VAL A 47 -8.56 -6.57 -9.36
C VAL A 47 -8.11 -6.72 -10.81
N ALA A 48 -8.13 -5.64 -11.60
CA ALA A 48 -7.66 -5.67 -12.98
C ALA A 48 -6.15 -5.96 -13.07
N GLY A 49 -5.34 -5.38 -12.17
CA GLY A 49 -3.92 -5.67 -12.03
C GLY A 49 -3.63 -7.12 -11.65
N LEU A 50 -4.36 -7.69 -10.69
CA LEU A 50 -4.24 -9.11 -10.31
C LEU A 50 -4.60 -10.06 -11.47
N LEU A 51 -5.62 -9.73 -12.26
CA LEU A 51 -6.01 -10.52 -13.43
C LEU A 51 -4.91 -10.53 -14.50
N ILE A 52 -4.32 -9.37 -14.82
CA ILE A 52 -3.22 -9.27 -15.78
C ILE A 52 -1.94 -9.91 -15.21
N GLY A 53 -1.60 -9.61 -13.96
CA GLY A 53 -0.40 -10.11 -13.30
C GLY A 53 -0.38 -11.64 -13.15
N ASN A 54 -1.54 -12.29 -13.04
CA ASN A 54 -1.64 -13.75 -12.95
C ASN A 54 -1.94 -14.40 -14.31
N HIS A 55 -3.11 -14.14 -14.90
CA HIS A 55 -3.54 -14.80 -16.13
C HIS A 55 -2.91 -14.20 -17.39
N GLY A 56 -2.78 -12.88 -17.46
CA GLY A 56 -2.14 -12.18 -18.59
C GLY A 56 -0.68 -12.57 -18.75
N ARG A 57 0.10 -12.53 -17.65
CA ARG A 57 1.50 -12.98 -17.64
C ARG A 57 1.63 -14.42 -18.13
N ARG A 58 0.92 -15.37 -17.50
CA ARG A 58 1.13 -16.80 -17.75
C ARG A 58 0.75 -17.24 -19.17
N LEU A 59 -0.27 -16.63 -19.78
CA LEU A 59 -0.87 -17.12 -21.02
C LEU A 59 -0.59 -16.25 -22.27
N ALA A 60 -0.17 -15.00 -22.11
CA ALA A 60 -0.11 -14.04 -23.22
C ALA A 60 1.23 -13.31 -23.39
N MET A 61 2.17 -13.38 -22.43
CA MET A 61 3.40 -12.57 -22.47
C MET A 61 4.67 -13.43 -22.59
N SER A 62 5.61 -12.97 -23.42
CA SER A 62 6.98 -13.49 -23.50
C SER A 62 7.80 -13.15 -22.24
N GLU A 63 8.87 -13.89 -21.95
CA GLU A 63 9.70 -13.66 -20.75
C GLU A 63 10.37 -12.27 -20.76
N THR A 64 10.91 -11.85 -21.90
CA THR A 64 11.55 -10.53 -22.04
C THR A 64 10.56 -9.40 -21.84
N THR A 65 9.32 -9.51 -22.35
CA THR A 65 8.28 -8.51 -22.11
C THR A 65 7.92 -8.40 -20.64
N ARG A 66 7.83 -9.54 -19.94
CA ARG A 66 7.50 -9.57 -18.51
C ARG A 66 8.54 -8.84 -17.67
N GLU A 67 9.82 -9.01 -18.00
CA GLU A 67 10.92 -8.32 -17.32
C GLU A 67 10.85 -6.81 -17.53
N HIS A 68 10.65 -6.35 -18.77
CA HIS A 68 10.51 -4.91 -19.06
C HIS A 68 9.30 -4.28 -18.35
N LEU A 69 8.18 -5.01 -18.26
CA LEU A 69 7.00 -4.58 -17.52
C LEU A 69 7.27 -4.47 -16.02
N ASP A 70 7.97 -5.43 -15.42
CA ASP A 70 8.33 -5.39 -14.00
C ASP A 70 9.25 -4.22 -13.72
N THR A 71 10.33 -4.07 -14.49
CA THR A 71 11.26 -2.94 -14.34
C THR A 71 10.55 -1.61 -14.50
N PHE A 72 9.64 -1.48 -15.48
CA PHE A 72 8.86 -0.27 -15.66
C PHE A 72 7.99 0.06 -14.43
N TRP A 73 7.23 -0.91 -13.92
CA TRP A 73 6.36 -0.70 -12.76
C TRP A 73 7.13 -0.52 -11.46
N GLU A 74 8.29 -1.16 -11.31
CA GLU A 74 9.22 -0.93 -10.19
C GLU A 74 9.73 0.51 -10.20
N LEU A 75 10.19 1.02 -11.36
CA LEU A 75 10.61 2.42 -11.49
C LEU A 75 9.47 3.40 -11.19
N VAL A 76 8.25 3.11 -11.66
CA VAL A 76 7.07 3.94 -11.36
C VAL A 76 6.77 3.92 -9.86
N ASP A 77 6.81 2.75 -9.21
CA ASP A 77 6.61 2.61 -7.77
C ASP A 77 7.68 3.40 -6.98
N GLU A 78 8.94 3.28 -7.35
CA GLU A 78 10.05 4.03 -6.74
C GLU A 78 9.86 5.54 -6.87
N ILE A 79 9.51 6.03 -8.06
CA ILE A 79 9.28 7.47 -8.30
C ILE A 79 8.10 7.96 -7.47
N LEU A 80 6.97 7.25 -7.50
CA LEU A 80 5.77 7.64 -6.75
C LEU A 80 6.04 7.61 -5.23
N ASN A 81 6.77 6.63 -4.74
CA ASN A 81 7.14 6.52 -3.34
C ASN A 81 8.11 7.65 -2.92
N ALA A 82 9.10 7.98 -3.76
CA ALA A 82 9.99 9.12 -3.51
C ALA A 82 9.23 10.45 -3.47
N LEU A 83 8.34 10.70 -4.44
CA LEU A 83 7.47 11.87 -4.44
C LEU A 83 6.61 11.93 -3.18
N LEU A 84 6.09 10.79 -2.74
CA LEU A 84 5.29 10.71 -1.54
C LEU A 84 6.08 11.10 -0.29
N PHE A 85 7.33 10.62 -0.16
CA PHE A 85 8.21 11.03 0.93
C PHE A 85 8.54 12.52 0.91
N VAL A 86 8.71 13.11 -0.28
CA VAL A 86 8.90 14.56 -0.42
C VAL A 86 7.64 15.31 0.02
N LEU A 87 6.46 14.89 -0.41
CA LEU A 87 5.19 15.51 -0.01
C LEU A 87 4.94 15.39 1.49
N ILE A 88 5.24 14.23 2.09
CA ILE A 88 5.25 14.02 3.54
C ILE A 88 6.15 15.06 4.21
N GLY A 89 7.40 15.17 3.76
CA GLY A 89 8.39 16.09 4.33
C GLY A 89 7.99 17.56 4.21
N LEU A 90 7.36 17.94 3.10
CA LEU A 90 6.87 19.30 2.88
C LEU A 90 5.69 19.62 3.79
N GLU A 91 4.73 18.71 3.96
CA GLU A 91 3.55 18.93 4.80
C GLU A 91 3.95 19.18 6.27
N VAL A 92 5.00 18.53 6.78
CA VAL A 92 5.53 18.78 8.14
C VAL A 92 5.82 20.24 8.40
N LEU A 93 6.41 20.91 7.42
CA LEU A 93 6.87 22.29 7.58
C LEU A 93 5.70 23.25 7.72
N VAL A 94 4.52 22.86 7.24
CA VAL A 94 3.29 23.66 7.26
C VAL A 94 2.39 23.27 8.44
N LEU A 95 2.63 22.12 9.08
CA LEU A 95 1.83 21.68 10.23
C LEU A 95 2.06 22.59 11.44
N THR A 96 0.96 23.10 11.99
CA THR A 96 0.90 23.78 13.28
C THR A 96 1.12 22.76 14.40
N LEU A 97 2.35 22.69 14.91
CA LEU A 97 2.72 21.79 16.01
C LEU A 97 2.17 22.33 17.34
N ASN A 98 0.87 22.14 17.57
CA ASN A 98 0.28 22.36 18.88
C ASN A 98 0.62 21.19 19.82
N GLN A 99 0.93 21.49 21.07
CA GLN A 99 1.37 20.51 22.07
C GLN A 99 0.28 19.44 22.33
N ASP A 100 -0.99 19.84 22.30
CA ASP A 100 -2.13 18.95 22.43
C ASP A 100 -2.28 17.98 21.24
N TYR A 101 -1.98 18.44 20.02
CA TYR A 101 -2.04 17.59 18.83
C TYR A 101 -0.87 16.61 18.76
N LEU A 102 0.31 17.03 19.23
CA LEU A 102 1.47 16.17 19.32
C LEU A 102 1.27 15.03 20.33
N THR A 103 0.74 15.35 21.52
CA THR A 103 0.42 14.33 22.54
C THR A 103 -0.63 13.34 22.05
N ALA A 104 -1.67 13.82 21.35
CA ALA A 104 -2.65 12.96 20.69
C ALA A 104 -2.01 12.06 19.61
N GLY A 105 -1.09 12.58 18.80
CA GLY A 105 -0.34 11.81 17.80
C GLY A 105 0.54 10.72 18.42
N VAL A 106 1.24 11.03 19.52
CA VAL A 106 2.06 10.05 20.25
C VAL A 106 1.19 8.95 20.87
N MET A 107 0.01 9.29 21.43
CA MET A 107 -0.94 8.29 21.92
C MET A 107 -1.58 7.45 20.81
N ALA A 108 -1.69 8.00 19.59
CA ALA A 108 -2.20 7.27 18.44
C ALA A 108 -1.30 6.09 18.05
N VAL A 109 0.03 6.21 18.23
CA VAL A 109 1.00 5.16 17.88
C VAL A 109 0.72 3.84 18.61
N PRO A 110 0.72 3.76 19.96
CA PRO A 110 0.42 2.51 20.66
C PRO A 110 -1.01 2.04 20.40
N ALA A 111 -1.99 2.94 20.30
CA ALA A 111 -3.37 2.57 19.98
C ALA A 111 -3.48 1.86 18.63
N VAL A 112 -2.78 2.36 17.62
CA VAL A 112 -2.68 1.76 16.29
C VAL A 112 -2.03 0.38 16.31
N ILE A 113 -0.93 0.23 17.05
CA ILE A 113 -0.18 -1.02 17.12
C ILE A 113 -1.03 -2.08 17.82
N LEU A 114 -1.70 -1.71 18.91
CA LEU A 114 -2.65 -2.56 19.62
C LEU A 114 -3.82 -2.95 18.73
N ALA A 115 -4.44 -1.99 18.03
CA ALA A 115 -5.53 -2.25 17.10
C ALA A 115 -5.11 -3.27 16.02
N ARG A 116 -3.88 -3.15 15.49
CA ARG A 116 -3.33 -4.09 14.52
C ARG A 116 -3.08 -5.48 15.13
N PHE A 117 -2.48 -5.52 16.32
CA PHE A 117 -2.22 -6.76 17.04
C PHE A 117 -3.53 -7.51 17.32
N VAL A 118 -4.59 -6.82 17.72
CA VAL A 118 -5.93 -7.42 17.93
C VAL A 118 -6.53 -7.87 16.60
N SER A 119 -6.48 -7.02 15.56
CA SER A 119 -7.06 -7.33 14.23
C SER A 119 -6.41 -8.54 13.56
N ILE A 120 -5.13 -8.80 13.84
CA ILE A 120 -4.40 -9.98 13.33
C ILE A 120 -4.51 -11.14 14.31
N GLY A 121 -4.32 -10.88 15.60
CA GLY A 121 -4.28 -11.89 16.65
C GLY A 121 -5.61 -12.60 16.81
N LEU A 122 -6.75 -11.90 16.67
CA LEU A 122 -8.07 -12.49 16.81
C LEU A 122 -8.36 -13.52 15.69
N PRO A 123 -8.25 -13.20 14.38
CA PRO A 123 -8.39 -14.20 13.32
C PRO A 123 -7.38 -15.33 13.42
N VAL A 124 -6.10 -15.03 13.71
CA VAL A 124 -5.06 -16.06 13.80
C VAL A 124 -5.31 -17.01 14.98
N SER A 125 -5.78 -16.51 16.12
CA SER A 125 -6.11 -17.36 17.28
C SER A 125 -7.27 -18.31 16.98
N ILE A 126 -8.31 -17.83 16.30
CA ILE A 126 -9.43 -18.66 15.84
C ILE A 126 -8.94 -19.70 14.82
N LEU A 127 -8.11 -19.27 13.86
CA LEU A 127 -7.64 -20.13 12.77
C LEU A 127 -6.56 -21.12 13.23
N LYS A 128 -5.86 -20.85 14.32
CA LYS A 128 -4.89 -21.76 14.96
C LYS A 128 -5.53 -23.07 15.43
N ARG A 129 -6.86 -23.10 15.63
CA ARG A 129 -7.62 -24.33 15.88
C ARG A 129 -7.65 -25.27 14.67
N TRP A 130 -7.45 -24.76 13.44
CA TRP A 130 -7.60 -25.49 12.17
C TRP A 130 -6.32 -25.53 11.32
N ARG A 131 -5.31 -24.70 11.65
CA ARG A 131 -4.04 -24.58 10.92
C ARG A 131 -2.88 -24.35 11.90
N THR A 132 -1.75 -24.98 11.65
CA THR A 132 -0.50 -24.72 12.37
C THR A 132 0.13 -23.42 11.88
N PHE A 133 0.21 -22.41 12.74
CA PHE A 133 0.95 -21.18 12.48
C PHE A 133 2.31 -21.22 13.19
N THR A 134 3.36 -20.69 12.57
CA THR A 134 4.67 -20.56 13.22
C THR A 134 4.57 -19.58 14.39
N PRO A 135 5.29 -19.81 15.51
CA PRO A 135 5.15 -19.04 16.74
C PRO A 135 5.45 -17.53 16.63
N TYR A 136 5.99 -17.07 15.51
CA TYR A 136 6.29 -15.66 15.25
C TYR A 136 5.47 -15.03 14.13
N SER A 137 4.55 -15.76 13.50
CA SER A 137 3.73 -15.27 12.38
C SER A 137 2.93 -14.01 12.74
N VAL A 138 2.30 -13.98 13.93
CA VAL A 138 1.49 -12.82 14.38
C VAL A 138 2.37 -11.58 14.58
N VAL A 139 3.53 -11.75 15.21
CA VAL A 139 4.46 -10.64 15.48
C VAL A 139 5.05 -10.11 14.18
N ILE A 140 5.49 -11.00 13.29
CA ILE A 140 6.03 -10.61 11.98
C ILE A 140 4.96 -9.92 11.12
N MET A 141 3.71 -10.38 11.14
CA MET A 141 2.62 -9.78 10.35
C MET A 141 2.12 -8.45 10.94
N THR A 142 2.26 -8.27 12.25
CA THR A 142 1.95 -7.01 12.95
C THR A 142 3.06 -5.98 12.73
N TRP A 143 4.34 -6.39 12.85
CA TRP A 143 5.50 -5.51 12.71
C TRP A 143 5.94 -5.27 11.27
N GLY A 144 5.75 -6.23 10.37
CA GLY A 144 6.12 -6.13 8.96
C GLY A 144 5.20 -5.26 8.12
N GLY A 145 4.04 -4.84 8.64
CA GLY A 145 3.14 -3.96 7.92
C GLY A 145 3.47 -2.50 8.11
N LEU A 146 4.50 -2.07 7.39
CA LEU A 146 4.88 -0.66 7.27
C LEU A 146 3.66 0.13 6.77
N ARG A 147 3.35 1.22 7.45
CA ARG A 147 2.32 2.16 7.01
C ARG A 147 2.92 2.97 5.88
N GLY A 148 2.46 2.66 4.68
CA GLY A 148 2.96 3.27 3.46
C GLY A 148 2.22 4.57 3.11
N GLY A 149 2.48 4.99 1.89
CA GLY A 149 1.99 6.25 1.36
C GLY A 149 0.48 6.38 1.17
N ILE A 150 -0.25 5.26 1.07
CA ILE A 150 -1.72 5.28 0.93
C ILE A 150 -2.38 5.97 2.13
N SER A 151 -1.84 5.79 3.34
CA SER A 151 -2.39 6.44 4.55
C SER A 151 -2.24 7.97 4.47
N VAL A 152 -1.12 8.43 3.91
CA VAL A 152 -0.84 9.86 3.72
C VAL A 152 -1.68 10.44 2.59
N ALA A 153 -1.78 9.74 1.46
CA ALA A 153 -2.64 10.16 0.36
C ALA A 153 -4.09 10.37 0.82
N LEU A 154 -4.60 9.47 1.67
CA LEU A 154 -5.93 9.61 2.25
C LEU A 154 -6.02 10.78 3.22
N ALA A 155 -5.00 11.00 4.06
CA ALA A 155 -4.94 12.15 4.96
C ALA A 155 -4.93 13.49 4.19
N LEU A 156 -4.13 13.59 3.12
CA LEU A 156 -4.06 14.76 2.25
C LEU A 156 -5.35 14.99 1.44
N SER A 157 -6.13 13.94 1.17
CA SER A 157 -7.41 14.05 0.46
C SER A 157 -8.52 14.73 1.27
N PHE A 158 -8.33 14.96 2.57
CA PHE A 158 -9.35 15.58 3.41
C PHE A 158 -9.57 17.07 3.07
N PRO A 159 -10.84 17.52 2.90
CA PRO A 159 -11.16 18.91 2.63
C PRO A 159 -10.64 19.86 3.72
N ALA A 160 -10.13 21.03 3.31
CA ALA A 160 -9.56 22.05 4.21
C ALA A 160 -10.55 22.56 5.28
N ASN A 161 -11.85 22.47 4.98
CA ASN A 161 -12.99 22.91 5.78
C ASN A 161 -13.49 21.88 6.80
N CYS A 162 -12.85 20.71 6.92
CA CYS A 162 -13.19 19.75 7.96
C CYS A 162 -12.73 20.22 9.35
N CYS A 163 -13.65 20.20 10.31
CA CYS A 163 -13.34 20.43 11.72
C CYS A 163 -12.27 19.40 12.18
N HIS A 164 -11.20 19.85 12.84
CA HIS A 164 -10.08 19.02 13.31
C HIS A 164 -9.18 18.39 12.23
N ARG A 165 -9.12 18.95 11.00
CA ARG A 165 -8.18 18.50 9.96
C ARG A 165 -6.73 18.47 10.45
N GLU A 166 -6.28 19.52 11.12
CA GLU A 166 -4.91 19.61 11.65
C GLU A 166 -4.60 18.48 12.64
N LEU A 167 -5.52 18.18 13.56
CA LEU A 167 -5.39 17.06 14.50
C LEU A 167 -5.23 15.71 13.77
N LEU A 168 -6.12 15.42 12.80
CA LEU A 168 -6.08 14.15 12.06
C LEU A 168 -4.82 14.01 11.20
N LEU A 169 -4.38 15.12 10.59
CA LEU A 169 -3.12 15.17 9.84
C LEU A 169 -1.93 14.92 10.77
N THR A 170 -1.82 15.64 11.88
CA THR A 170 -0.74 15.46 12.86
C THR A 170 -0.71 14.04 13.39
N MET A 171 -1.86 13.45 13.76
CA MET A 171 -1.92 12.06 14.23
C MET A 171 -1.48 11.07 13.15
N THR A 172 -2.01 11.19 11.94
CA THR A 172 -1.65 10.29 10.83
C THR A 172 -0.17 10.41 10.49
N TYR A 173 0.35 11.63 10.50
CA TYR A 173 1.73 11.94 10.24
C TYR A 173 2.68 11.32 11.26
N VAL A 174 2.45 11.58 12.56
CA VAL A 174 3.26 11.01 13.65
C VAL A 174 3.31 9.48 13.54
N VAL A 175 2.18 8.85 13.24
CA VAL A 175 2.12 7.40 13.11
C VAL A 175 2.83 6.89 11.86
N VAL A 176 2.74 7.58 10.71
CA VAL A 176 3.46 7.20 9.49
C VAL A 176 4.97 7.36 9.67
N VAL A 177 5.43 8.48 10.22
CA VAL A 177 6.87 8.70 10.50
C VAL A 177 7.39 7.66 11.48
N PHE A 178 6.66 7.39 12.56
CA PHE A 178 7.03 6.33 13.48
C PHE A 178 7.10 4.97 12.78
N SER A 179 6.13 4.66 11.91
CA SER A 179 6.11 3.40 11.17
C SER A 179 7.32 3.26 10.24
N VAL A 180 7.62 4.29 9.43
CA VAL A 180 8.74 4.23 8.48
C VAL A 180 10.08 4.20 9.20
N LEU A 181 10.31 5.08 10.18
CA LEU A 181 11.59 5.17 10.88
C LEU A 181 11.79 4.01 11.85
N VAL A 182 10.82 3.75 12.73
CA VAL A 182 10.97 2.75 13.80
C VAL A 182 10.66 1.36 13.28
N GLN A 183 9.49 1.13 12.68
CA GLN A 183 9.16 -0.22 12.17
C GLN A 183 10.04 -0.58 10.97
N GLY A 184 10.31 0.35 10.04
CA GLY A 184 11.17 0.09 8.88
C GLY A 184 12.58 -0.39 9.25
N LEU A 185 13.25 0.31 10.18
CA LEU A 185 14.59 -0.07 10.64
C LEU A 185 14.58 -1.34 11.53
N THR A 186 13.48 -1.59 12.26
CA THR A 186 13.40 -2.70 13.22
C THR A 186 12.99 -4.01 12.55
N VAL A 187 12.21 -3.99 11.47
CA VAL A 187 11.72 -5.19 10.78
C VAL A 187 12.87 -6.07 10.28
N LYS A 188 13.94 -5.49 9.72
CA LYS A 188 15.11 -6.26 9.27
C LYS A 188 15.78 -7.02 10.43
N LYS A 189 15.95 -6.37 11.58
CA LYS A 189 16.52 -6.99 12.80
C LYS A 189 15.59 -8.07 13.37
N LEU A 190 14.28 -7.82 13.35
CA LEU A 190 13.27 -8.78 13.81
C LEU A 190 13.31 -10.06 12.98
N LEU A 191 13.32 -9.93 11.64
CA LEU A 191 13.38 -11.06 10.72
C LEU A 191 14.63 -11.91 10.96
N GLN A 192 15.80 -11.26 11.10
CA GLN A 192 17.05 -11.95 11.41
C GLN A 192 16.98 -12.72 12.72
N LYS A 193 16.43 -12.10 13.79
CA LYS A 193 16.30 -12.74 15.11
C LYS A 193 15.33 -13.93 15.11
N THR A 194 14.27 -13.88 14.29
CA THR A 194 13.35 -15.01 14.13
C THR A 194 13.90 -16.13 13.27
N GLN A 195 14.80 -15.83 12.31
CA GLN A 195 15.49 -16.85 11.52
C GLN A 195 16.61 -17.56 12.31
N THR A 196 17.21 -16.90 13.30
CA THR A 196 18.22 -17.53 14.19
C THR A 196 17.60 -18.34 15.34
N GLY A 197 16.28 -18.29 15.53
CA GLY A 197 15.53 -19.02 16.56
C GLY A 197 14.69 -20.20 16.02
N LEU A 198 14.90 -20.56 14.76
CA LEU A 198 14.45 -21.80 14.11
C LEU A 198 15.64 -22.76 14.03
#